data_AF-A0A454HGD8-F1
#
_entry.id   AF-A0A454HGD8-F1
#
_cell.length_a   1.000
_cell.length_b   1.000
_cell.length_c   1.000
_cell.angle_alpha   90.00
_cell.angle_beta   90.00
_cell.angle_gamma   90.00
#
_symmetry.space_group_name_H-M   'P 1'
#
loop_
_entity.id
_entity.type
_entity.pdbx_description
1 polymer ?
#
loop_
_entity_poly.entity_id
_entity_poly.type
_entity_poly.pdbx_seq_one_letter_code
_entity_poly.pdbx_strand_id
1 'polypeptide(L)'
;MAKNKKTRKVTVKKKQAAKRNQGMHRVPRANRKYKDTVFRMLFSDKENLLSLYNAINRSVYENPEDLEIVTLENAIYMGMKNDLAFIIDTNLFLYEHQSTYNPNMPLRDLLYISAEYQKIVDHKSLYSSVLQKIPAPYFIVFYNGTEKEEDRWENSLSEAYENLTGEPKLELKVITLNNCASHSRYFSDELDALSF
;
A
#
# COMPACT_ATOMS: atom_id res chain seq x y z
N MET A 1 -61.43 41.77 12.57
CA MET A 1 -60.22 41.97 13.40
C MET A 1 -60.10 40.84 14.42
N ALA A 2 -58.86 40.51 14.83
CA ALA A 2 -58.40 39.65 15.93
C ALA A 2 -58.32 38.11 15.71
N LYS A 3 -57.18 37.54 16.18
CA LYS A 3 -56.53 36.26 15.85
C LYS A 3 -56.52 35.25 17.02
N ASN A 4 -56.27 33.98 16.66
CA ASN A 4 -55.38 32.97 17.29
C ASN A 4 -55.53 32.57 18.78
N LYS A 5 -55.67 31.25 19.06
CA LYS A 5 -54.88 30.54 20.11
C LYS A 5 -55.08 29.00 20.28
N LYS A 6 -55.33 28.19 19.23
CA LYS A 6 -55.56 26.72 19.44
C LYS A 6 -54.63 25.69 18.78
N THR A 7 -53.54 26.08 18.12
CA THR A 7 -52.67 25.12 17.40
C THR A 7 -51.21 25.07 17.86
N ARG A 8 -50.94 25.26 19.17
CA ARG A 8 -49.56 25.20 19.72
C ARG A 8 -49.27 24.13 20.78
N LYS A 9 -50.18 23.21 21.10
CA LYS A 9 -49.96 22.24 22.22
C LYS A 9 -49.81 20.76 21.84
N VAL A 10 -49.94 20.37 20.57
CA VAL A 10 -49.80 18.95 20.17
C VAL A 10 -48.39 18.60 19.65
N THR A 11 -47.59 19.59 19.25
CA THR A 11 -46.27 19.34 18.61
C THR A 11 -45.08 19.32 19.58
N VAL A 12 -45.29 19.50 20.89
CA VAL A 12 -44.19 19.61 21.87
C VAL A 12 -43.90 18.30 22.63
N LYS A 13 -44.86 17.36 22.71
CA LYS A 13 -44.67 16.10 23.48
C LYS A 13 -44.00 14.94 22.72
N LYS A 14 -43.79 15.03 21.41
CA LYS A 14 -43.09 13.99 20.64
C LYS A 14 -41.56 14.18 20.54
N LYS A 15 -41.02 15.31 21.03
CA LYS A 15 -39.59 15.64 20.92
C LYS A 15 -38.70 15.23 22.11
N GLN A 16 -39.26 14.67 23.18
CA GLN A 16 -38.49 14.32 24.39
C GLN A 16 -38.33 12.81 24.66
N ALA A 17 -38.91 11.93 23.84
CA ALA A 17 -38.81 10.48 24.03
C ALA A 17 -37.72 9.77 23.21
N ALA A 18 -36.97 10.48 22.35
CA ALA A 18 -35.98 9.87 21.44
C ALA A 18 -34.51 10.07 21.86
N LYS A 19 -34.24 10.35 23.15
CA LYS A 19 -32.90 10.76 23.63
C LYS A 19 -32.28 9.88 24.72
N ARG A 20 -32.72 8.63 24.86
CA ARG A 20 -32.07 7.64 25.73
C ARG A 20 -31.90 6.34 24.98
N ASN A 21 -30.69 5.77 25.06
CA ASN A 21 -30.20 4.54 24.42
C ASN A 21 -29.41 4.73 23.12
N GLN A 22 -28.31 5.49 23.19
CA GLN A 22 -27.13 5.21 22.36
C GLN A 22 -25.88 5.28 23.23
N GLY A 23 -25.70 4.23 24.03
CA GLY A 23 -24.53 4.00 24.86
C GLY A 23 -24.22 2.52 24.83
N MET A 24 -23.85 1.99 23.67
CA MET A 24 -23.19 0.69 23.56
C MET A 24 -21.94 0.88 22.71
N HIS A 25 -20.82 0.43 23.27
CA HIS A 25 -19.45 0.61 22.79
C HIS A 25 -19.32 0.59 21.27
N ARG A 26 -19.07 1.76 20.68
CA ARG A 26 -18.32 1.81 19.44
C ARG A 26 -16.89 1.47 19.81
N VAL A 27 -16.49 0.22 19.60
CA VAL A 27 -15.07 -0.13 19.47
C VAL A 27 -14.50 0.92 18.51
N PRO A 28 -13.44 1.68 18.87
CA PRO A 28 -12.88 2.66 17.97
C PRO A 28 -12.46 1.90 16.72
N ARG A 29 -13.21 2.09 15.63
CA ARG A 29 -12.79 1.59 14.33
C ARG A 29 -11.55 2.41 14.03
N ALA A 30 -10.37 1.84 14.27
CA ALA A 30 -9.09 2.49 14.04
C ALA A 30 -9.20 3.21 12.70
N ASN A 31 -9.03 4.53 12.73
CA ASN A 31 -9.30 5.39 11.59
C ASN A 31 -8.37 4.93 10.47
N ARG A 32 -8.89 4.31 9.40
CA ARG A 32 -8.07 3.61 8.38
C ARG A 32 -7.01 4.55 7.78
N LYS A 33 -7.36 5.84 7.62
CA LYS A 33 -6.45 6.93 7.24
C LYS A 33 -5.25 7.13 8.17
N TYR A 34 -5.37 6.81 9.46
CA TYR A 34 -4.31 6.99 10.45
C TYR A 34 -3.18 5.96 10.26
N LYS A 35 -3.49 4.71 9.89
CA LYS A 35 -2.48 3.66 9.69
C LYS A 35 -1.68 3.84 8.39
N ASP A 36 -2.36 4.15 7.28
CA ASP A 36 -1.71 4.48 5.99
C ASP A 36 -0.80 5.70 6.12
N THR A 37 -1.09 6.58 7.08
CA THR A 37 -0.24 7.74 7.38
C THR A 37 1.00 7.35 8.19
N VAL A 38 0.92 6.40 9.13
CA VAL A 38 2.07 6.03 9.98
C VAL A 38 3.17 5.32 9.19
N PHE A 39 2.83 4.38 8.31
CA PHE A 39 3.84 3.70 7.48
C PHE A 39 4.61 4.72 6.62
N ARG A 40 3.87 5.58 5.92
CA ARG A 40 4.44 6.65 5.09
C ARG A 40 5.24 7.67 5.90
N MET A 41 4.77 8.04 7.10
CA MET A 41 5.50 8.95 8.00
C MET A 41 6.78 8.35 8.56
N LEU A 42 6.78 7.05 8.89
CA LEU A 42 7.95 6.39 9.47
C LEU A 42 9.05 6.24 8.42
N PHE A 43 8.68 5.80 7.22
CA PHE A 43 9.63 5.52 6.13
C PHE A 43 9.81 6.67 5.14
N SER A 44 9.28 7.86 5.44
CA SER A 44 9.75 9.11 4.84
C SER A 44 11.13 9.54 5.37
N ASP A 45 11.55 8.97 6.51
CA ASP A 45 12.90 9.11 7.04
C ASP A 45 13.82 8.05 6.41
N LYS A 46 14.96 8.50 5.84
CA LYS A 46 15.87 7.63 5.10
C LYS A 46 16.58 6.59 5.99
N GLU A 47 16.86 6.90 7.26
CA GLU A 47 17.51 5.94 8.18
C GLU A 47 16.56 4.78 8.51
N ASN A 48 15.29 5.11 8.78
CA ASN A 48 14.25 4.10 8.99
C ASN A 48 14.02 3.26 7.73
N LEU A 49 14.02 3.89 6.56
CA LEU A 49 13.86 3.17 5.29
C LEU A 49 15.06 2.26 5.00
N LEU A 50 16.29 2.71 5.23
CA LEU A 50 17.49 1.89 5.08
C LEU A 50 17.46 0.69 6.02
N SER A 51 17.02 0.90 7.26
CA SER A 51 16.84 -0.17 8.24
C SER A 51 15.83 -1.21 7.78
N LEU A 52 14.69 -0.78 7.23
CA LEU A 52 13.68 -1.67 6.66
C LEU A 52 14.23 -2.43 5.45
N TYR A 53 14.90 -1.73 4.54
CA TYR A 53 15.51 -2.31 3.35
C TYR A 53 16.54 -3.38 3.71
N ASN A 54 17.45 -3.07 4.63
CA ASN A 54 18.46 -4.01 5.15
C ASN A 54 17.81 -5.23 5.79
N ALA A 55 16.77 -5.03 6.59
CA ALA A 55 16.03 -6.13 7.22
C ALA A 55 15.42 -7.08 6.19
N ILE A 56 14.89 -6.56 5.08
CA ILE A 56 14.22 -7.38 4.05
C ILE A 56 15.22 -8.04 3.10
N ASN A 57 16.26 -7.32 2.70
CA ASN A 57 17.21 -7.80 1.68
C ASN A 57 18.46 -8.44 2.29
N ARG A 58 18.56 -8.49 3.63
CA ARG A 58 19.74 -8.99 4.37
C ARG A 58 21.03 -8.30 3.97
N SER A 59 20.91 -7.02 3.68
CA SER A 59 22.02 -6.14 3.38
C SER A 59 22.44 -5.36 4.62
N VAL A 60 23.59 -4.68 4.51
CA VAL A 60 24.22 -3.95 5.61
C VAL A 60 24.63 -2.55 5.16
N TYR A 61 23.78 -1.88 4.37
CA TYR A 61 24.05 -0.50 3.97
C TYR A 61 24.02 0.39 5.21
N GLU A 62 25.03 1.25 5.35
CA GLU A 62 25.18 2.14 6.51
C GLU A 62 24.86 3.60 6.16
N ASN A 63 24.88 3.95 4.87
CA ASN A 63 24.66 5.31 4.40
C ASN A 63 23.23 5.51 3.86
N PRO A 64 22.36 6.24 4.57
CA PRO A 64 21.00 6.52 4.09
C PRO A 64 20.96 7.33 2.80
N GLU A 65 22.02 8.07 2.46
CA GLU A 65 22.08 8.84 1.21
C GLU A 65 22.22 7.98 -0.04
N ASP A 66 22.51 6.68 0.12
CA ASP A 66 22.46 5.71 -0.98
C ASP A 66 21.01 5.43 -1.43
N LEU A 67 20.00 5.83 -0.63
CA LEU A 67 18.58 5.76 -0.97
C LEU A 67 18.07 7.07 -1.58
N GLU A 68 17.36 6.92 -2.69
CA GLU A 68 16.54 7.99 -3.29
C GLU A 68 15.06 7.64 -3.19
N ILE A 69 14.30 8.38 -2.37
CA ILE A 69 12.84 8.21 -2.29
C ILE A 69 12.19 8.87 -3.51
N VAL A 70 11.53 8.07 -4.36
CA VAL A 70 10.92 8.51 -5.64
C VAL A 70 9.39 8.43 -5.67
N THR A 71 8.77 8.00 -4.56
CA THR A 71 7.32 7.82 -4.34
C THR A 71 6.43 8.77 -5.16
N LEU A 72 5.41 8.24 -5.84
CA LEU A 72 4.42 9.03 -6.59
C LEU A 72 3.74 10.08 -5.70
N GLU A 73 4.14 11.34 -5.85
CA GLU A 73 3.37 12.48 -5.31
C GLU A 73 2.32 13.04 -6.28
N ASN A 74 2.18 12.43 -7.47
CA ASN A 74 1.60 13.09 -8.64
C ASN A 74 0.10 13.44 -8.52
N ALA A 75 -0.25 14.70 -8.83
CA ALA A 75 -1.61 15.21 -8.86
C ALA A 75 -2.42 14.79 -10.11
N ILE A 76 -1.76 14.22 -11.13
CA ILE A 76 -2.39 13.77 -12.38
C ILE A 76 -3.23 12.49 -12.16
N TYR A 77 -2.86 11.68 -11.17
CA TYR A 77 -3.54 10.44 -10.80
C TYR A 77 -4.29 10.60 -9.48
N MET A 78 -5.22 11.56 -9.40
CA MET A 78 -6.04 11.76 -8.19
C MET A 78 -6.81 10.48 -7.84
N GLY A 79 -6.26 9.70 -6.90
CA GLY A 79 -6.84 8.44 -6.40
C GLY A 79 -5.90 7.23 -6.45
N MET A 80 -4.79 7.29 -7.19
CA MET A 80 -3.81 6.22 -7.29
C MET A 80 -2.45 6.71 -6.79
N LYS A 81 -2.15 6.37 -5.53
CA LYS A 81 -0.85 6.62 -4.91
C LYS A 81 -0.33 5.31 -4.37
N ASN A 82 0.96 5.04 -4.59
CA ASN A 82 1.65 4.02 -3.84
C ASN A 82 2.05 4.58 -2.47
N ASP A 83 2.28 3.69 -1.51
CA ASP A 83 2.67 4.09 -0.16
C ASP A 83 4.10 4.61 -0.14
N LEU A 84 5.03 3.83 -0.70
CA LEU A 84 6.45 4.15 -0.75
C LEU A 84 7.09 3.58 -2.03
N ALA A 85 7.85 4.41 -2.74
CA ALA A 85 8.81 3.96 -3.74
C ALA A 85 10.17 4.62 -3.55
N PHE A 86 11.23 3.85 -3.78
CA PHE A 86 12.60 4.31 -3.61
C PHE A 86 13.56 3.52 -4.50
N ILE A 87 14.72 4.12 -4.77
CA ILE A 87 15.81 3.53 -5.55
C ILE A 87 17.02 3.29 -4.63
N ILE A 88 17.65 2.13 -4.79
CA ILE A 88 18.96 1.78 -4.22
C ILE A 88 19.65 0.80 -5.15
N ASP A 89 20.95 0.97 -5.36
CA ASP A 89 21.77 0.15 -6.27
C ASP A 89 21.14 -0.08 -7.65
N THR A 90 20.55 0.98 -8.20
CA THR A 90 19.86 0.99 -9.51
C THR A 90 18.58 0.16 -9.60
N ASN A 91 18.10 -0.37 -8.48
CA ASN A 91 16.83 -1.09 -8.39
C ASN A 91 15.73 -0.17 -7.85
N LEU A 92 14.50 -0.35 -8.31
CA LEU A 92 13.33 0.42 -7.91
C LEU A 92 12.40 -0.45 -7.06
N PHE A 93 12.19 -0.07 -5.80
CA PHE A 93 11.35 -0.79 -4.87
C PHE A 93 10.02 -0.07 -4.69
N LEU A 94 8.93 -0.82 -4.74
CA LEU A 94 7.58 -0.37 -4.41
C LEU A 94 7.12 -1.14 -3.18
N TYR A 95 7.02 -0.44 -2.06
CA TYR A 95 6.60 -0.97 -0.77
C TYR A 95 5.20 -0.46 -0.45
N GLU A 96 4.30 -1.41 -0.17
CA GLU A 96 2.90 -1.16 0.11
C GLU A 96 2.53 -1.75 1.47
N HIS A 97 1.62 -1.11 2.20
CA HIS A 97 1.13 -1.63 3.47
C HIS A 97 -0.38 -1.88 3.42
N GLN A 98 -0.83 -3.05 3.90
CA GLN A 98 -2.24 -3.42 3.87
C GLN A 98 -2.71 -4.09 5.16
N SER A 99 -3.89 -3.69 5.64
CA SER A 99 -4.57 -4.36 6.75
C SER A 99 -5.73 -5.25 6.31
N THR A 100 -5.96 -5.37 5.01
CA THR A 100 -7.07 -6.12 4.39
C THR A 100 -6.52 -6.74 3.13
N TYR A 101 -6.80 -8.02 2.90
CA TYR A 101 -6.22 -8.72 1.77
C TYR A 101 -6.75 -8.12 0.47
N ASN A 102 -5.85 -7.86 -0.48
CA ASN A 102 -6.21 -7.35 -1.79
C ASN A 102 -5.49 -8.17 -2.87
N PRO A 103 -6.19 -9.09 -3.56
CA PRO A 103 -5.57 -9.89 -4.62
C PRO A 103 -5.23 -9.06 -5.86
N ASN A 104 -5.70 -7.82 -5.97
CA ASN A 104 -5.46 -6.95 -7.12
C ASN A 104 -4.13 -6.17 -7.01
N MET A 105 -3.26 -6.51 -6.07
CA MET A 105 -1.97 -5.84 -5.91
C MET A 105 -1.09 -5.88 -7.16
N PRO A 106 -0.95 -7.03 -7.85
CA PRO A 106 -0.16 -7.05 -9.08
C PRO A 106 -0.67 -6.07 -10.16
N LEU A 107 -1.99 -5.88 -10.25
CA LEU A 107 -2.59 -4.92 -11.19
C LEU A 107 -2.37 -3.47 -10.74
N ARG A 108 -2.45 -3.16 -9.44
CA ARG A 108 -2.14 -1.83 -8.92
C ARG A 108 -0.66 -1.48 -9.15
N ASP A 109 0.23 -2.41 -8.84
CA ASP A 109 1.68 -2.22 -8.97
C ASP A 109 2.12 -2.06 -10.41
N LEU A 110 1.46 -2.73 -11.37
CA LEU A 110 1.68 -2.50 -12.81
C LEU A 110 1.43 -1.02 -13.17
N LEU A 111 0.37 -0.43 -12.62
CA LEU A 111 0.03 0.96 -12.90
C LEU A 111 0.99 1.92 -12.18
N TYR A 112 1.41 1.58 -10.96
CA TYR A 112 2.41 2.36 -10.22
C TYR A 112 3.76 2.38 -10.91
N ILE A 113 4.29 1.22 -11.28
CA ILE A 113 5.61 1.14 -11.92
C ILE A 113 5.63 1.82 -13.29
N SER A 114 4.54 1.71 -14.05
CA SER A 114 4.39 2.44 -15.32
C SER A 114 4.48 3.96 -15.11
N ALA A 115 3.84 4.48 -14.05
CA ALA A 115 3.91 5.90 -13.73
C ALA A 115 5.31 6.31 -13.22
N GLU A 116 6.01 5.46 -12.47
CA GLU A 116 7.37 5.75 -12.01
C GLU A 116 8.38 5.76 -13.17
N TYR A 117 8.34 4.77 -14.07
CA TYR A 117 9.23 4.77 -15.24
C TYR A 117 8.98 5.95 -16.17
N GLN A 118 7.74 6.41 -16.33
CA GLN A 118 7.45 7.62 -17.11
C GLN A 118 8.18 8.86 -16.60
N LYS A 119 8.52 8.94 -15.30
CA LYS A 119 9.30 10.07 -14.75
C LYS A 119 10.79 9.98 -15.08
N ILE A 120 11.33 8.76 -15.15
CA ILE A 120 12.78 8.50 -15.26
C ILE A 120 13.20 8.33 -16.72
N VAL A 121 12.29 7.89 -17.58
CA VAL A 121 12.57 7.61 -18.99
C VAL A 121 12.58 8.90 -19.82
N ASP A 122 13.69 9.16 -20.51
CA ASP A 122 13.72 10.17 -21.58
C ASP A 122 12.90 9.70 -22.80
N HIS A 123 11.88 10.47 -23.16
CA HIS A 123 11.03 10.16 -24.31
C HIS A 123 11.80 10.15 -25.63
N LYS A 124 12.89 10.92 -25.77
CA LYS A 124 13.67 10.91 -27.01
C LYS A 124 14.46 9.62 -27.16
N SER A 125 14.99 9.06 -26.08
CA SER A 125 15.74 7.79 -26.12
C SER A 125 14.85 6.59 -26.40
N LEU A 126 13.56 6.63 -26.05
CA LEU A 126 12.59 5.57 -26.39
C LEU A 126 12.45 5.32 -27.89
N TYR A 127 12.65 6.34 -28.73
CA TYR A 127 12.57 6.23 -30.19
C TYR A 127 13.95 6.04 -30.84
N SER A 128 15.01 5.89 -30.03
CA SER A 128 16.35 5.63 -30.54
C SER A 128 16.56 4.14 -30.82
N SER A 129 17.58 3.81 -31.61
CA SER A 129 18.01 2.42 -31.84
C SER A 129 18.85 1.85 -30.70
N VAL A 130 19.16 2.65 -29.67
CA VAL A 130 19.95 2.24 -28.51
C VAL A 130 18.99 1.79 -27.41
N LEU A 131 19.25 0.61 -26.86
CA LEU A 131 18.47 0.08 -25.74
C LEU A 131 18.60 1.00 -24.52
N GLN A 132 17.49 1.61 -24.11
CA GLN A 132 17.41 2.33 -22.85
C GLN A 132 17.28 1.34 -21.69
N LYS A 133 18.26 1.36 -20.79
CA LYS A 133 18.19 0.63 -19.52
C LYS A 133 17.32 1.40 -18.55
N ILE A 134 16.52 0.67 -17.77
CA ILE A 134 15.70 1.20 -16.68
C ILE A 134 15.98 0.38 -15.41
N PRO A 135 15.74 0.95 -14.21
CA PRO A 135 15.85 0.22 -12.96
C PRO A 135 15.03 -1.08 -12.97
N ALA A 136 15.52 -2.14 -12.33
CA ALA A 136 14.72 -3.35 -12.15
C ALA A 136 13.71 -3.15 -10.99
N PRO A 137 12.43 -3.54 -11.13
CA PRO A 137 11.43 -3.28 -10.12
C PRO A 137 11.29 -4.44 -9.12
N TYR A 138 10.97 -4.11 -7.87
CA TYR A 138 10.64 -5.06 -6.80
C TYR A 138 9.38 -4.62 -6.08
N PHE A 139 8.43 -5.55 -5.90
CA PHE A 139 7.10 -5.27 -5.34
C PHE A 139 6.89 -6.05 -4.05
N ILE A 140 6.77 -5.32 -2.92
CA ILE A 140 6.63 -5.92 -1.59
C ILE A 140 5.43 -5.31 -0.87
N VAL A 141 4.57 -6.17 -0.32
CA VAL A 141 3.43 -5.78 0.52
C VAL A 141 3.66 -6.23 1.96
N PHE A 142 3.50 -5.33 2.91
CA PHE A 142 3.44 -5.64 4.33
C PHE A 142 1.98 -5.79 4.75
N TYR A 143 1.59 -7.01 5.10
CA TYR A 143 0.24 -7.33 5.52
C TYR A 143 0.13 -7.43 7.04
N ASN A 144 -0.85 -6.76 7.63
CA ASN A 144 -1.17 -6.87 9.06
C ASN A 144 -2.66 -7.11 9.34
N GLY A 145 -3.34 -7.73 8.38
CA GLY A 145 -4.70 -8.23 8.57
C GLY A 145 -4.71 -9.62 9.21
N THR A 146 -5.91 -10.16 9.40
CA THR A 146 -6.13 -11.47 10.02
C THR A 146 -6.88 -12.44 9.10
N GLU A 147 -7.08 -12.08 7.83
CA GLU A 147 -7.82 -12.90 6.85
C GLU A 147 -6.93 -14.02 6.30
N LYS A 148 -5.61 -13.82 6.29
CA LYS A 148 -4.59 -14.79 5.91
C LYS A 148 -3.62 -14.99 7.07
N GLU A 149 -3.21 -16.24 7.26
CA GLU A 149 -2.34 -16.66 8.37
C GLU A 149 -0.94 -17.07 7.88
N GLU A 150 -0.74 -17.22 6.57
CA GLU A 150 0.56 -17.55 6.00
C GLU A 150 1.55 -16.43 6.26
N ASP A 151 2.79 -16.78 6.66
CA ASP A 151 3.86 -15.83 6.95
C ASP A 151 4.30 -15.06 5.68
N ARG A 152 4.25 -15.73 4.52
CA ARG A 152 4.58 -15.15 3.21
C ARG A 152 3.78 -15.81 2.08
N TRP A 153 3.42 -15.02 1.06
CA TRP A 153 2.91 -15.55 -0.21
C TRP A 153 3.27 -14.64 -1.39
N GLU A 154 3.03 -15.14 -2.60
CA GLU A 154 3.20 -14.39 -3.85
C GLU A 154 1.86 -14.32 -4.58
N ASN A 155 1.52 -13.16 -5.12
CA ASN A 155 0.42 -12.98 -6.07
C ASN A 155 1.00 -12.63 -7.44
N SER A 156 0.44 -13.24 -8.49
CA SER A 156 0.85 -12.97 -9.88
C SER A 156 -0.23 -12.20 -10.64
N LEU A 157 0.17 -11.33 -11.57
CA LEU A 157 -0.75 -10.59 -12.43
C LEU A 157 -1.56 -11.53 -13.33
N SER A 158 -0.96 -12.65 -13.73
CA SER A 158 -1.63 -13.69 -14.52
C SER A 158 -2.90 -14.27 -13.85
N GLU A 159 -3.01 -14.22 -12.52
CA GLU A 159 -4.21 -14.64 -11.78
C GLU A 159 -5.44 -13.77 -12.11
N ALA A 160 -5.24 -12.56 -12.63
CA ALA A 160 -6.30 -11.63 -13.00
C ALA A 160 -6.77 -11.75 -14.46
N TYR A 161 -6.14 -12.59 -15.28
CA TYR A 161 -6.48 -12.71 -16.71
C TYR A 161 -7.66 -13.66 -16.94
N GLU A 162 -8.68 -13.18 -17.67
CA GLU A 162 -9.88 -13.98 -17.97
C GLU A 162 -9.63 -15.13 -18.96
N ASN A 163 -8.71 -14.95 -19.91
CA ASN A 163 -8.52 -15.86 -21.05
C ASN A 163 -7.03 -16.21 -21.26
N LEU A 164 -6.28 -16.39 -20.18
CA LEU A 164 -4.87 -16.78 -20.28
C LEU A 164 -4.73 -18.18 -20.88
N THR A 165 -3.92 -18.28 -21.94
CA THR A 165 -3.53 -19.56 -22.55
C THR A 165 -2.02 -19.65 -22.62
N GLY A 166 -1.45 -20.70 -22.03
CA GLY A 166 0.00 -20.87 -21.95
C GLY A 166 0.68 -19.83 -21.06
N GLU A 167 1.91 -19.46 -21.42
CA GLU A 167 2.76 -18.54 -20.65
C GLU A 167 2.31 -17.07 -20.79
N PRO A 168 2.18 -16.32 -19.68
CA PRO A 168 1.80 -14.91 -19.72
C PRO A 168 2.88 -14.07 -20.40
N LYS A 169 2.45 -13.16 -21.29
CA LYS A 169 3.36 -12.23 -22.01
C LYS A 169 3.64 -10.94 -21.24
N LEU A 170 2.86 -10.69 -20.20
CA LEU A 170 3.11 -9.68 -19.19
C LEU A 170 2.89 -10.38 -17.84
N GLU A 171 3.91 -10.39 -16.99
CA GLU A 171 3.83 -10.98 -15.66
C GLU A 171 4.45 -10.01 -14.66
N LEU A 172 3.76 -9.83 -13.55
CA LEU A 172 4.23 -9.05 -12.42
C LEU A 172 3.89 -9.85 -11.17
N LYS A 173 4.91 -10.07 -10.35
CA LYS A 173 4.80 -10.84 -9.11
C LYS A 173 4.99 -9.92 -7.93
N VAL A 174 4.10 -10.05 -6.95
CA VAL A 174 4.12 -9.27 -5.72
C VAL A 174 4.31 -10.22 -4.54
N ILE A 175 5.35 -9.98 -3.75
CA ILE A 175 5.60 -10.74 -2.53
C ILE A 175 4.88 -10.04 -1.39
N THR A 176 4.09 -10.78 -0.62
CA THR A 176 3.47 -10.28 0.60
C THR A 176 4.10 -10.93 1.83
N LEU A 177 4.45 -10.11 2.82
CA LEU A 177 4.99 -10.51 4.12
C LEU A 177 3.94 -10.23 5.20
N ASN A 178 3.59 -11.23 6.00
CA ASN A 178 2.55 -11.14 7.03
C ASN A 178 3.14 -10.86 8.41
N ASN A 179 2.86 -9.67 8.93
CA ASN A 179 3.33 -9.23 10.24
C ASN A 179 2.44 -9.73 11.39
N CYS A 180 1.28 -10.30 11.08
CA CYS A 180 0.29 -10.77 12.07
C CYS A 180 0.25 -12.28 12.22
N ALA A 181 0.87 -13.04 11.32
CA ALA A 181 1.11 -14.45 11.54
C ALA A 181 1.91 -14.61 12.84
N SER A 182 1.60 -15.65 13.62
CA SER A 182 2.00 -15.87 15.02
C SER A 182 3.50 -16.14 15.24
N HIS A 183 4.32 -15.58 14.37
CA HIS A 183 5.73 -15.79 14.24
C HIS A 183 6.47 -14.46 14.14
N SER A 184 6.27 -13.58 15.12
CA SER A 184 7.23 -12.51 15.44
C SER A 184 8.64 -13.01 15.83
N ARG A 185 8.90 -14.32 15.70
CA ARG A 185 10.21 -14.98 15.75
C ARG A 185 10.78 -15.38 14.37
N TYR A 186 10.03 -15.26 13.28
CA TYR A 186 10.46 -15.71 11.93
C TYR A 186 10.86 -14.57 10.98
N PHE A 187 10.72 -13.30 11.40
CA PHE A 187 11.27 -12.17 10.65
C PHE A 187 12.78 -12.29 10.41
N SER A 188 13.52 -13.11 11.18
CA SER A 188 14.92 -13.45 10.94
C SER A 188 15.12 -14.73 10.11
N ASP A 189 14.30 -15.75 10.36
CA ASP A 189 14.60 -17.13 9.98
C ASP A 189 14.06 -17.50 8.58
N GLU A 190 12.96 -16.91 8.12
CA GLU A 190 12.43 -17.18 6.77
C GLU A 190 13.13 -16.41 5.65
N LEU A 191 13.87 -15.36 5.99
CA LEU A 191 14.76 -14.68 5.05
C LEU A 191 15.92 -15.61 4.60
N ASP A 192 16.19 -16.73 5.30
CA ASP A 192 17.20 -17.73 4.90
C ASP A 192 16.78 -18.51 3.65
N ALA A 193 15.48 -18.51 3.33
CA ALA A 193 14.93 -19.23 2.18
C ALA A 193 14.92 -18.41 0.87
N LEU A 194 15.33 -17.14 0.89
CA LEU A 194 15.36 -16.25 -0.28
C LEU A 194 16.79 -15.95 -0.79
N SER A 195 17.74 -16.87 -0.56
CA SER A 195 18.98 -16.86 -1.34
C SER A 195 18.64 -17.06 -2.82
N PHE A 196 18.78 -16.00 -3.62
CA PHE A 196 19.01 -16.15 -5.06
C PHE A 196 20.35 -16.82 -5.29
#